data_AF-A0A7X5X2W3-F1
#
_entry.id   AF-A0A7X5X2W3-F1
#
_cell.length_a   1.000
_cell.length_b   1.000
_cell.length_c   1.000
_cell.angle_alpha   90.00
_cell.angle_beta   90.00
_cell.angle_gamma   90.00
#
_symmetry.space_group_name_H-M   'P 1'
#
loop_
_entity.id
_entity.type
_entity.pdbx_description
1 polymer ?
#
loop_
_entity_poly.entity_id
_entity_poly.type
_entity_poly.pdbx_seq_one_letter_code
_entity_poly.pdbx_strand_id
1 'polypeptide(L)'
;MADTRDLWWAAGQMALTVTESNDWRNMRWTESVRRSATLLEPVWPKTYSGGPFTFALPTIALLLYAKPLVDDPKGVPVEDIMTALTPRLADPSAPSLEDTVRDGLIKLRHDLDDDSRLSSLVHQLTTYRPPLAYSSTGLELPSMEQWSGGTLMGAAVEWVHHAFTHHYLDDSSSA
;
A
#
# COMPACT_ATOMS: atom_id res chain seq x y z
N MET A 1 -5.54 -4.50 19.26
CA MET A 1 -6.86 -4.63 18.62
C MET A 1 -6.91 -3.49 17.61
N ALA A 2 -6.76 -3.77 16.31
CA ALA A 2 -6.72 -2.68 15.32
C ALA A 2 -8.14 -2.13 15.14
N ASP A 3 -8.42 -0.97 15.71
CA ASP A 3 -9.68 -0.26 15.52
C ASP A 3 -9.64 0.48 14.16
N THR A 4 -10.78 0.75 13.55
CA THR A 4 -10.90 1.74 12.46
C THR A 4 -10.34 3.11 12.90
N ARG A 5 -10.38 3.39 14.20
CA ARG A 5 -9.66 4.53 14.81
C ARG A 5 -8.14 4.44 14.63
N ASP A 6 -7.54 3.27 14.64
CA ASP A 6 -6.10 3.09 14.42
C ASP A 6 -5.73 3.33 12.96
N LEU A 7 -6.59 2.95 12.01
CA LEU A 7 -6.41 3.25 10.58
C LEU A 7 -6.40 4.77 10.35
N TRP A 8 -7.43 5.48 10.82
CA TRP A 8 -7.53 6.92 10.64
C TRP A 8 -6.49 7.70 11.45
N TRP A 9 -6.08 7.18 12.62
CA TRP A 9 -4.95 7.73 13.37
C TRP A 9 -3.64 7.57 12.60
N ALA A 10 -3.36 6.39 12.04
CA ALA A 10 -2.17 6.13 11.24
C ALA A 10 -2.15 7.00 9.97
N ALA A 11 -3.30 7.16 9.32
CA ALA A 11 -3.48 8.07 8.19
C ALA A 11 -3.20 9.53 8.60
N GLY A 12 -3.69 9.95 9.77
CA GLY A 12 -3.42 11.27 10.34
C GLY A 12 -1.93 11.51 10.57
N GLN A 13 -1.21 10.54 11.16
CA GLN A 13 0.24 10.63 11.37
C GLN A 13 1.01 10.68 10.04
N MET A 14 0.58 9.89 9.05
CA MET A 14 1.24 9.79 7.76
C MET A 14 1.03 11.02 6.87
N ALA A 15 -0.13 11.68 7.00
CA ALA A 15 -0.41 12.94 6.30
C ALA A 15 0.47 14.11 6.77
N LEU A 16 1.19 13.99 7.89
CA LEU A 16 2.08 15.03 8.41
C LEU A 16 3.36 15.14 7.56
N THR A 17 3.30 16.07 6.61
CA THR A 17 4.37 16.70 5.82
C THR A 17 5.39 15.76 5.18
N VAL A 18 5.25 15.55 3.87
CA VAL A 18 6.20 14.77 3.05
C VAL A 18 7.32 15.64 2.48
N THR A 19 7.12 16.95 2.36
CA THR A 19 8.16 17.88 1.91
C THR A 19 8.00 19.21 2.65
N GLU A 20 9.06 19.71 3.29
CA GLU A 20 8.96 20.87 4.19
C GLU A 20 8.49 22.17 3.53
N SER A 21 8.57 22.29 2.19
CA SER A 21 8.42 23.57 1.48
C SER A 21 7.49 23.56 0.27
N ASN A 22 6.70 22.48 0.05
CA ASN A 22 5.89 22.37 -1.16
C ASN A 22 4.40 22.04 -0.86
N ASP A 23 3.58 23.10 -0.83
CA ASP A 23 2.16 23.04 -0.50
C ASP A 23 1.36 22.11 -1.43
N TRP A 24 1.63 22.11 -2.73
CA TRP A 24 0.88 21.25 -3.66
C TRP A 24 1.22 19.77 -3.50
N ARG A 25 2.49 19.44 -3.21
CA ARG A 25 2.92 18.06 -2.94
C ARG A 25 2.37 17.55 -1.62
N ASN A 26 2.39 18.39 -0.58
CA ASN A 26 1.83 18.05 0.72
C ASN A 26 0.31 17.85 0.66
N MET A 27 -0.40 18.72 -0.08
CA MET A 27 -1.83 18.57 -0.33
C MET A 27 -2.13 17.28 -1.09
N ARG A 28 -1.38 17.01 -2.17
CA ARG A 28 -1.53 15.78 -2.97
C ARG A 28 -1.27 14.53 -2.13
N TRP A 29 -0.22 14.53 -1.31
CA TRP A 29 0.10 13.41 -0.41
C TRP A 29 -1.01 13.18 0.61
N THR A 30 -1.47 14.25 1.27
CA THR A 30 -2.56 14.19 2.24
C THR A 30 -3.82 13.58 1.64
N GLU A 31 -4.16 13.97 0.41
CA GLU A 31 -5.30 13.41 -0.30
C GLU A 31 -5.10 11.92 -0.64
N SER A 32 -3.90 11.53 -1.10
CA SER A 32 -3.57 10.13 -1.35
C SER A 32 -3.69 9.26 -0.10
N VAL A 33 -3.21 9.73 1.05
CA VAL A 33 -3.32 9.04 2.34
C VAL A 33 -4.76 8.92 2.80
N ARG A 34 -5.52 10.03 2.75
CA ARG A 34 -6.94 10.04 3.11
C ARG A 34 -7.72 9.04 2.27
N ARG A 35 -7.48 9.04 0.96
CA ARG A 35 -8.16 8.15 0.04
C ARG A 35 -7.82 6.69 0.27
N SER A 36 -6.55 6.40 0.55
CA SER A 36 -6.12 5.06 0.94
C SER A 36 -6.87 4.58 2.19
N ALA A 37 -7.00 5.43 3.21
CA ALA A 37 -7.77 5.10 4.41
C ALA A 37 -9.25 4.84 4.10
N THR A 38 -9.89 5.69 3.28
CA THR A 38 -11.29 5.47 2.85
C THR A 38 -11.49 4.13 2.14
N LEU A 39 -10.56 3.72 1.28
CA LEU A 39 -10.63 2.44 0.56
C LEU A 39 -10.41 1.24 1.49
N LEU A 40 -9.61 1.42 2.54
CA LEU A 40 -9.28 0.35 3.47
C LEU A 40 -10.28 0.21 4.60
N GLU A 41 -10.99 1.29 4.96
CA GLU A 41 -11.90 1.33 6.11
C GLU A 41 -12.93 0.18 6.13
N PRO A 42 -13.61 -0.17 5.02
CA PRO A 42 -14.59 -1.26 5.03
C PRO A 42 -13.98 -2.66 5.22
N VAL A 43 -12.74 -2.84 4.76
CA VAL A 43 -12.03 -4.13 4.81
C VAL A 43 -11.00 -4.23 5.93
N TRP A 44 -10.89 -3.18 6.77
CA TRP A 44 -9.86 -3.11 7.79
C TRP A 44 -10.08 -4.16 8.89
N PRO A 45 -9.09 -5.02 9.18
CA PRO A 45 -9.26 -6.07 10.18
C PRO A 45 -9.44 -5.48 11.59
N LYS A 46 -10.52 -5.87 12.27
CA LYS A 46 -10.85 -5.36 13.62
C LYS A 46 -10.20 -6.15 14.77
N THR A 47 -9.78 -7.38 14.49
CA THR A 47 -9.35 -8.37 15.50
C THR A 47 -7.85 -8.61 15.52
N TYR A 48 -7.11 -8.19 14.49
CA TYR A 48 -5.68 -8.43 14.35
C TYR A 48 -4.90 -7.15 14.59
N SER A 49 -3.70 -7.23 15.17
CA SER A 49 -2.83 -6.06 15.41
C SER A 49 -1.56 -6.05 14.57
N GLY A 50 -1.36 -7.06 13.72
CA GLY A 50 -0.19 -7.20 12.87
C GLY A 50 -0.45 -8.13 11.71
N GLY A 51 0.24 -7.90 10.58
CA GLY A 51 0.11 -8.68 9.35
C GLY A 51 0.30 -7.79 8.11
N PRO A 52 0.23 -8.35 6.90
CA PRO A 52 0.46 -7.58 5.67
C PRO A 52 -0.44 -6.35 5.51
N PHE A 53 -1.66 -6.39 6.07
CA PHE A 53 -2.60 -5.26 6.08
C PHE A 53 -2.05 -4.00 6.74
N THR A 54 -1.09 -4.09 7.67
CA THR A 54 -0.49 -2.90 8.32
C THR A 54 0.29 -2.04 7.32
N PHE A 55 0.70 -2.61 6.20
CA PHE A 55 1.43 -1.92 5.13
C PHE A 55 0.53 -1.58 3.93
N ALA A 56 -0.78 -1.89 4.00
CA ALA A 56 -1.74 -1.58 2.94
C ALA A 56 -1.96 -0.07 2.78
N LEU A 57 -2.12 0.65 3.90
CA LEU A 57 -2.30 2.11 3.91
C LEU A 57 -1.15 2.84 3.19
N PRO A 58 0.13 2.69 3.59
CA PRO A 58 1.20 3.39 2.90
C PRO A 58 1.40 2.92 1.45
N THR A 59 1.17 1.64 1.15
CA THR A 59 1.30 1.11 -0.21
C THR A 59 0.30 1.73 -1.18
N ILE A 60 -0.99 1.74 -0.82
CA ILE A 60 -2.03 2.35 -1.66
C ILE A 60 -1.83 3.87 -1.72
N ALA A 61 -1.48 4.53 -0.61
CA ALA A 61 -1.21 5.96 -0.60
C ALA A 61 -0.05 6.33 -1.55
N LEU A 62 1.06 5.58 -1.54
CA LEU A 62 2.18 5.78 -2.46
C LEU A 62 1.79 5.59 -3.92
N LEU A 63 1.00 4.56 -4.23
CA LEU A 63 0.49 4.36 -5.58
C LEU A 63 -0.35 5.55 -6.04
N LEU A 64 -1.33 5.98 -5.25
CA LEU A 64 -2.22 7.10 -5.56
C LEU A 64 -1.46 8.42 -5.67
N TYR A 65 -0.38 8.56 -4.90
CA TYR A 65 0.47 9.74 -4.95
C TYR A 65 1.33 9.77 -6.22
N ALA A 66 2.04 8.67 -6.49
CA ALA A 66 2.98 8.52 -7.59
C ALA A 66 2.30 8.45 -8.97
N LYS A 67 1.11 7.84 -9.04
CA LYS A 67 0.33 7.68 -10.28
C LYS A 67 -0.99 8.44 -10.16
N PRO A 68 -1.17 9.56 -10.89
CA PRO A 68 -2.47 10.19 -10.99
C PRO A 68 -3.38 9.27 -11.80
N LEU A 69 -4.31 8.57 -11.14
CA LEU A 69 -5.22 7.66 -11.81
C LEU A 69 -6.34 8.41 -12.56
N VAL A 70 -6.81 9.57 -12.05
CA VAL A 70 -7.71 10.54 -12.72
C VAL A 70 -7.52 11.93 -12.07
N ASP A 71 -7.89 13.02 -12.77
CA ASP A 71 -7.89 14.41 -12.28
C ASP A 71 -8.94 14.68 -11.16
N ASP A 72 -10.04 13.91 -11.11
CA ASP A 72 -11.01 13.94 -10.01
C ASP A 72 -10.81 12.75 -9.05
N PRO A 73 -10.31 13.00 -7.83
CA PRO A 73 -9.98 11.96 -6.86
C PRO A 73 -11.22 11.22 -6.30
N LYS A 74 -12.44 11.72 -6.50
CA LYS A 74 -13.66 11.04 -6.01
C LYS A 74 -14.19 9.96 -6.95
N GLY A 75 -13.67 9.89 -8.19
CA GLY A 75 -14.26 9.09 -9.26
C GLY A 75 -13.51 7.83 -9.67
N VAL A 76 -12.27 7.57 -9.20
CA VAL A 76 -11.52 6.39 -9.70
C VAL A 76 -12.16 5.10 -9.19
N PRO A 77 -12.62 4.20 -10.09
CA PRO A 77 -13.12 2.88 -9.75
C PRO A 77 -12.08 2.06 -8.98
N VAL A 78 -12.56 1.19 -8.07
CA VAL A 78 -11.69 0.24 -7.36
C VAL A 78 -10.96 -0.68 -8.34
N GLU A 79 -11.56 -1.00 -9.48
CA GLU A 79 -10.98 -1.80 -10.56
C GLU A 79 -9.71 -1.18 -11.16
N ASP A 80 -9.69 0.14 -11.36
CA ASP A 80 -8.52 0.84 -11.89
C ASP A 80 -7.38 0.87 -10.86
N ILE A 81 -7.73 0.98 -9.58
CA ILE A 81 -6.77 0.91 -8.47
C ILE A 81 -6.20 -0.50 -8.38
N MET A 82 -7.04 -1.54 -8.47
CA MET A 82 -6.63 -2.94 -8.49
C MET A 82 -5.71 -3.24 -9.66
N THR A 83 -6.07 -2.80 -10.87
CA THR A 83 -5.22 -2.92 -12.06
C THR A 83 -3.86 -2.24 -11.85
N ALA A 84 -3.84 -1.08 -11.20
CA ALA A 84 -2.61 -0.35 -10.90
C ALA A 84 -1.79 -0.97 -9.75
N LEU A 85 -2.41 -1.68 -8.81
CA LEU A 85 -1.76 -2.40 -7.71
C LEU A 85 -1.13 -3.72 -8.17
N THR A 86 -1.80 -4.42 -9.08
CA THR A 86 -1.35 -5.72 -9.62
C THR A 86 -1.12 -5.66 -11.13
N PRO A 87 -0.23 -4.79 -11.63
CA PRO A 87 -0.01 -4.62 -13.07
C PRO A 87 0.46 -5.92 -13.73
N ARG A 88 1.28 -6.70 -13.00
CA ARG A 88 1.78 -7.99 -13.47
C ARG A 88 0.76 -9.13 -13.49
N LEU A 89 -0.38 -8.95 -12.83
CA LEU A 89 -1.48 -9.91 -12.90
C LEU A 89 -2.23 -9.77 -14.23
N ALA A 90 -2.34 -8.55 -14.77
CA ALA A 90 -2.92 -8.28 -16.08
C ALA A 90 -1.92 -8.53 -17.23
N ASP A 91 -0.65 -8.16 -17.04
CA ASP A 91 0.43 -8.38 -18.00
C ASP A 91 1.75 -8.73 -17.29
N PRO A 92 2.23 -9.97 -17.36
CA PRO A 92 3.49 -10.38 -16.71
C PRO A 92 4.72 -9.57 -17.12
N SER A 93 4.69 -8.91 -18.29
CA SER A 93 5.78 -8.05 -18.79
C SER A 93 5.72 -6.63 -18.23
N ALA A 94 4.65 -6.27 -17.52
CA ALA A 94 4.48 -4.94 -16.95
C ALA A 94 5.52 -4.65 -15.85
N PRO A 95 5.85 -3.35 -15.63
CA PRO A 95 6.66 -2.93 -14.49
C PRO A 95 6.08 -3.44 -13.18
N SER A 96 6.94 -3.68 -12.18
CA SER A 96 6.45 -3.96 -10.82
C SER A 96 5.73 -2.75 -10.24
N LEU A 97 4.95 -2.96 -9.17
CA LEU A 97 4.35 -1.84 -8.44
C LEU A 97 5.45 -0.95 -7.86
N GLU A 98 6.51 -1.55 -7.33
CA GLU A 98 7.68 -0.86 -6.78
C GLU A 98 8.33 0.05 -7.82
N ASP A 99 8.52 -0.43 -9.05
CA ASP A 99 9.08 0.37 -10.15
C ASP A 99 8.13 1.50 -10.56
N THR A 100 6.82 1.22 -10.62
CA THR A 100 5.80 2.23 -10.94
C THR A 100 5.79 3.35 -9.91
N VAL A 101 5.85 3.02 -8.61
CA VAL A 101 5.91 3.99 -7.52
C VAL A 101 7.21 4.79 -7.60
N ARG A 102 8.36 4.11 -7.77
CA ARG A 102 9.67 4.76 -7.89
C ARG A 102 9.70 5.77 -9.02
N ASP A 103 9.27 5.37 -10.21
CA ASP A 103 9.22 6.24 -11.39
C ASP A 103 8.29 7.44 -11.20
N GLY A 104 7.12 7.24 -10.59
CA GLY A 104 6.18 8.32 -10.29
C GLY A 104 6.74 9.34 -9.29
N LEU A 105 7.44 8.87 -8.25
CA LEU A 105 8.10 9.74 -7.28
C LEU A 105 9.25 10.54 -7.91
N ILE A 106 10.06 9.93 -8.76
CA ILE A 106 11.12 10.63 -9.52
C ILE A 106 10.52 11.70 -10.44
N LYS A 107 9.40 11.41 -11.12
CA LYS A 107 8.68 12.40 -11.95
C LYS A 107 8.14 13.57 -11.12
N LEU A 108 7.72 13.29 -9.88
CA LEU A 108 7.33 14.31 -8.91
C LEU A 108 8.53 15.05 -8.30
N ARG A 109 9.77 14.75 -8.71
CA ARG A 109 11.03 15.34 -8.21
C ARG A 109 11.24 15.07 -6.72
N HIS A 110 10.95 13.86 -6.28
CA HIS A 110 11.47 13.34 -5.02
C HIS A 110 12.82 12.69 -5.27
N ASP A 111 13.75 12.96 -4.36
CA ASP A 111 14.97 12.18 -4.23
C ASP A 111 14.65 10.97 -3.33
N LEU A 112 14.99 9.77 -3.79
CA LEU A 112 14.72 8.53 -3.05
C LEU A 112 15.95 8.01 -2.32
N ASP A 113 17.07 8.73 -2.42
CA ASP A 113 18.31 8.48 -1.70
C ASP A 113 18.54 9.54 -0.60
N ASP A 114 17.58 10.45 -0.38
CA ASP A 114 17.65 11.46 0.68
C ASP A 114 17.16 10.93 2.04
N ASP A 115 17.37 11.75 3.08
CA ASP A 115 16.93 11.45 4.46
C ASP A 115 15.45 11.82 4.70
N SER A 116 14.64 12.01 3.65
CA SER A 116 13.23 12.37 3.80
C SER A 116 12.42 11.20 4.36
N ARG A 117 11.30 11.54 5.01
CA ARG A 117 10.34 10.54 5.49
C ARG A 117 9.77 9.67 4.36
N LEU A 118 9.62 10.26 3.17
CA LEU A 118 9.09 9.56 2.01
C LEU A 118 10.11 8.56 1.45
N SER A 119 11.36 8.98 1.29
CA SER A 119 12.48 8.10 0.92
C SER A 119 12.59 6.92 1.89
N SER A 120 12.60 7.20 3.19
CA SER A 120 12.64 6.17 4.25
C SER A 120 11.46 5.18 4.15
N LEU A 121 10.25 5.68 3.90
CA LEU A 121 9.05 4.85 3.75
C LEU A 121 9.14 3.95 2.50
N VAL A 122 9.55 4.51 1.36
CA VAL A 122 9.72 3.76 0.12
C VAL A 122 10.79 2.69 0.28
N HIS A 123 11.92 3.03 0.90
CA HIS A 123 12.97 2.07 1.21
C HIS A 123 12.42 0.95 2.08
N GLN A 124 11.81 1.26 3.23
CA GLN A 124 11.24 0.28 4.15
C GLN A 124 10.28 -0.70 3.47
N LEU A 125 9.45 -0.21 2.54
CA LEU A 125 8.42 -1.01 1.87
C LEU A 125 8.98 -1.87 0.74
N THR A 126 10.01 -1.40 0.05
CA THR A 126 10.56 -2.04 -1.16
C THR A 126 11.83 -2.86 -0.89
N THR A 127 12.45 -2.75 0.29
CA THR A 127 13.55 -3.63 0.70
C THR A 127 13.09 -5.08 0.68
N TYR A 128 13.79 -5.90 -0.12
CA TYR A 128 13.58 -7.35 -0.12
C TYR A 128 13.91 -7.94 1.25
N ARG A 129 13.04 -8.80 1.74
CA ARG A 129 13.24 -9.57 2.96
C ARG A 129 13.18 -11.06 2.64
N PRO A 130 14.14 -11.84 3.17
CA PRO A 130 14.18 -13.26 2.90
C PRO A 130 12.95 -13.97 3.50
N PRO A 131 12.53 -15.09 2.92
CA PRO A 131 11.48 -15.92 3.50
C PRO A 131 11.83 -16.29 4.94
N LEU A 132 10.84 -16.21 5.82
CA LEU A 132 10.92 -16.78 7.15
C LEU A 132 10.65 -18.28 7.03
N ALA A 133 11.60 -18.99 6.42
CA ALA A 133 11.60 -20.45 6.45
C ALA A 133 12.12 -20.88 7.82
N TYR A 134 11.35 -21.73 8.50
CA TYR A 134 11.75 -22.63 9.59
C TYR A 134 13.22 -22.47 10.02
N SER A 135 13.46 -21.74 11.11
CA SER A 135 14.71 -21.95 11.84
C SER A 135 14.73 -23.41 12.26
N SER A 136 15.82 -24.11 11.95
CA SER A 136 16.13 -25.52 12.23
C SER A 136 16.12 -25.91 13.72
N THR A 137 15.52 -25.09 14.59
CA THR A 137 15.39 -25.23 16.03
C THR A 137 14.01 -25.76 16.50
N GLY A 138 13.15 -26.23 15.59
CA GLY A 138 12.07 -27.17 15.96
C GLY A 138 10.82 -26.57 16.64
N LEU A 139 10.54 -25.27 16.47
CA LEU A 139 9.25 -24.69 16.80
C LEU A 139 8.52 -24.37 15.49
N GLU A 140 7.51 -25.18 15.15
CA GLU A 140 6.58 -24.88 14.06
C GLU A 140 5.82 -23.59 14.42
N LEU A 141 6.04 -22.52 13.65
CA LEU A 141 5.20 -21.33 13.74
C LEU A 141 3.84 -21.64 13.07
N PRO A 142 2.71 -21.08 13.56
CA PRO A 142 1.42 -21.19 12.90
C PRO A 142 1.54 -20.79 11.43
N SER A 143 0.82 -21.45 10.51
CA SER A 143 0.92 -21.23 9.05
C SER A 143 0.71 -19.78 8.61
N MET A 144 0.08 -18.93 9.44
CA MET A 144 -0.09 -17.50 9.19
C MET A 144 1.20 -16.67 9.37
N GLU A 145 2.24 -17.22 9.98
CA GLU A 145 3.55 -16.56 10.19
C GLU A 145 4.60 -17.01 9.16
N GLN A 146 4.24 -17.96 8.29
CA GLN A 146 5.11 -18.48 7.25
C GLN A 146 5.12 -17.52 6.05
N TRP A 147 6.03 -16.55 6.09
CA TRP A 147 6.19 -15.57 5.03
C TRP A 147 7.12 -16.10 3.93
N SER A 148 6.61 -16.15 2.69
CA SER A 148 7.32 -16.56 1.46
C SER A 148 8.48 -15.64 1.05
N GLY A 149 8.71 -14.55 1.80
CA GLY A 149 9.71 -13.53 1.48
C GLY A 149 9.20 -12.57 0.41
N GLY A 150 10.00 -11.53 0.14
CA GLY A 150 9.63 -10.45 -0.79
C GLY A 150 9.64 -9.09 -0.11
N THR A 151 8.91 -8.15 -0.69
CA THR A 151 8.80 -6.78 -0.18
C THR A 151 7.56 -6.64 0.71
N LEU A 152 7.56 -5.67 1.63
CA LEU A 152 6.34 -5.36 2.38
C LEU A 152 5.25 -4.82 1.46
N MET A 153 5.65 -4.08 0.42
CA MET A 153 4.75 -3.59 -0.61
C MET A 153 4.05 -4.75 -1.32
N GLY A 154 4.79 -5.78 -1.73
CA GLY A 154 4.23 -6.99 -2.35
C GLY A 154 3.27 -7.74 -1.44
N ALA A 155 3.65 -7.96 -0.18
CA ALA A 155 2.77 -8.62 0.80
C ALA A 155 1.49 -7.81 1.06
N ALA A 156 1.60 -6.47 1.13
CA ALA A 156 0.44 -5.60 1.26
C ALA A 156 -0.48 -5.71 0.05
N VAL A 157 0.07 -5.73 -1.17
CA VAL A 157 -0.69 -5.91 -2.41
C VAL A 157 -1.42 -7.23 -2.45
N GLU A 158 -0.78 -8.34 -2.07
CA GLU A 158 -1.43 -9.65 -2.02
C GLU A 158 -2.66 -9.63 -1.09
N TRP A 159 -2.50 -9.03 0.10
CA TRP A 159 -3.61 -8.88 1.04
C TRP A 159 -4.71 -7.95 0.51
N VAL A 160 -4.34 -6.78 -0.03
CA VAL A 160 -5.30 -5.83 -0.61
C VAL A 160 -6.06 -6.48 -1.76
N HIS A 161 -5.36 -7.21 -2.63
CA HIS A 161 -5.97 -7.88 -3.77
C HIS A 161 -7.05 -8.86 -3.31
N HIS A 162 -6.72 -9.73 -2.34
CA HIS A 162 -7.69 -10.64 -1.74
C HIS A 162 -8.87 -9.90 -1.08
N ALA A 163 -8.59 -8.90 -0.23
CA ALA A 163 -9.61 -8.16 0.51
C ALA A 163 -10.56 -7.38 -0.41
N PHE A 164 -10.02 -6.68 -1.41
CA PHE A 164 -10.81 -5.88 -2.35
C PHE A 164 -11.58 -6.74 -3.33
N THR A 165 -11.02 -7.86 -3.79
CA THR A 165 -11.76 -8.81 -4.64
C THR A 165 -13.00 -9.29 -3.91
N HIS A 166 -12.84 -9.73 -2.65
CA HIS A 166 -13.96 -10.28 -1.89
C HIS A 166 -15.00 -9.24 -1.47
N HIS A 167 -14.59 -7.99 -1.19
CA HIS A 167 -15.50 -6.96 -0.70
C HIS A 167 -16.11 -6.08 -1.80
N TYR A 168 -15.34 -5.74 -2.84
CA TYR A 168 -15.77 -4.80 -3.88
C TYR A 168 -16.13 -5.48 -5.20
N LEU A 169 -15.48 -6.61 -5.55
CA LEU A 169 -15.65 -7.24 -6.87
C LEU A 169 -16.61 -8.43 -6.85
N ASP A 170 -16.61 -9.26 -5.79
CA ASP A 170 -17.53 -10.40 -5.66
C ASP A 170 -18.99 -9.94 -5.46
N ASP A 171 -19.22 -8.83 -4.74
CA ASP A 171 -20.57 -8.26 -4.54
C ASP A 171 -21.12 -7.61 -5.83
N SER A 172 -20.26 -7.33 -6.82
CA SER A 172 -20.63 -6.77 -8.13
C SER A 172 -21.13 -7.82 -9.12
N SER A 173 -20.99 -9.12 -8.81
CA SER A 173 -21.44 -10.23 -9.66
C SER A 173 -22.86 -10.72 -9.33
N SER A 174 -23.58 -10.01 -8.44
CA SER A 174 -24.94 -10.36 -7.99
C SER A 174 -26.04 -9.40 -8.44
N ALA A 175 -25.81 -8.61 -9.50
CA ALA A 175 -26.80 -7.68 -10.07
C ALA A 175 -27.25 -8.08 -11.48
#